data_AF-A0A2M9YRG0-F1
#
_entry.id   AF-A0A2M9YRG0-F1
#
_cell.length_a   1.000
_cell.length_b   1.000
_cell.length_c   1.000
_cell.angle_alpha   90.00
_cell.angle_beta   90.00
_cell.angle_gamma   90.00
#
_symmetry.space_group_name_H-M   'P 1'
#
loop_
_entity.id
_entity.type
_entity.pdbx_description
1 polymer ?
#
loop_
_entity_poly.entity_id
_entity_poly.type
_entity_poly.pdbx_seq_one_letter_code
_entity_poly.pdbx_strand_id
1 'polypeptide(L)'
;MKSRRRFIKLVVLFAIVASTLSFCSVYYRLEDKDTMTSAEASAEINMAAFFAVVALPSSLAHSRSILTLPLMTIAAGLPEPKVDEAIAPSLYFKTDVKRCADSIFSSILLTDNLDSGLIAAGSCKLKKL
;
A
#
# COMPACT_ATOMS: atom_id res chain seq x y z
N MET A 1 -15.39 21.45 -24.10
CA MET A 1 -14.27 20.87 -23.31
C MET A 1 -14.48 20.83 -21.78
N LYS A 2 -15.41 21.59 -21.18
CA LYS A 2 -15.64 21.62 -19.71
C LYS A 2 -16.28 20.34 -19.12
N SER A 3 -17.09 19.63 -19.92
CA SER A 3 -17.78 18.39 -19.51
C SER A 3 -16.83 17.19 -19.29
N ARG A 4 -15.85 16.98 -20.19
CA ARG A 4 -14.87 15.88 -20.06
C ARG A 4 -14.03 15.97 -18.78
N ARG A 5 -13.64 17.17 -18.33
CA ARG A 5 -12.90 17.35 -17.06
C ARG A 5 -13.72 17.00 -15.82
N ARG A 6 -15.04 17.23 -15.84
CA ARG A 6 -15.93 16.81 -14.73
C ARG A 6 -16.10 15.29 -14.70
N PHE A 7 -16.22 14.67 -15.87
CA PHE A 7 -16.32 13.21 -15.99
C PHE A 7 -15.06 12.51 -15.48
N ILE A 8 -13.87 12.99 -15.84
CA ILE A 8 -12.59 12.43 -15.34
C ILE A 8 -12.49 12.56 -13.82
N LYS A 9 -12.88 13.72 -13.25
CA LYS A 9 -12.89 13.89 -11.79
C LYS A 9 -13.84 12.91 -11.10
N LEU A 10 -15.03 12.68 -11.67
CA LEU A 10 -16.00 11.71 -11.16
C LEU A 10 -15.49 10.28 -11.22
N VAL A 11 -14.83 9.89 -12.32
CA VAL A 11 -14.24 8.55 -12.46
C VAL A 11 -13.10 8.34 -11.46
N VAL A 12 -12.24 9.35 -11.26
CA VAL A 12 -11.17 9.31 -10.26
C VAL A 12 -11.75 9.21 -8.84
N LEU A 13 -12.79 10.00 -8.54
CA LEU A 13 -13.45 9.96 -7.23
C LEU A 13 -14.10 8.60 -6.99
N PHE A 14 -14.75 8.03 -8.00
CA PHE A 14 -15.37 6.71 -7.93
C PHE A 14 -14.31 5.61 -7.77
N ALA A 15 -13.18 5.70 -8.48
CA ALA A 15 -12.06 4.80 -8.31
C ALA A 15 -11.52 4.86 -6.87
N ILE A 16 -11.34 6.06 -6.30
CA ILE A 16 -10.90 6.23 -4.91
C ILE A 16 -11.93 5.63 -3.94
N VAL A 17 -13.22 5.90 -4.11
CA VAL A 17 -14.27 5.38 -3.22
C VAL A 17 -14.40 3.86 -3.31
N ALA A 18 -14.39 3.29 -4.52
CA ALA A 18 -14.45 1.84 -4.74
C ALA A 18 -13.21 1.13 -4.16
N SER A 19 -12.04 1.75 -4.34
CA SER A 19 -10.80 1.33 -3.69
C SER A 19 -10.99 1.29 -2.18
N THR A 20 -11.41 2.41 -1.58
CA THR A 20 -11.58 2.56 -0.13
C THR A 20 -12.57 1.54 0.45
N LEU A 21 -13.69 1.28 -0.25
CA LEU A 21 -14.69 0.29 0.17
C LEU A 21 -14.17 -1.15 0.09
N SER A 22 -13.49 -1.51 -0.99
CA SER A 22 -12.82 -2.81 -1.13
C SER A 22 -11.78 -3.00 -0.02
N PHE A 23 -10.99 -1.97 0.27
CA PHE A 23 -9.96 -2.01 1.28
C PHE A 23 -10.50 -2.05 2.72
N CYS A 24 -11.61 -1.36 3.03
CA CYS A 24 -12.28 -1.47 4.32
C CYS A 24 -12.73 -2.91 4.61
N SER A 25 -13.25 -3.62 3.60
CA SER A 25 -13.68 -5.01 3.78
C SER A 25 -12.52 -5.97 4.09
N VAL A 26 -11.33 -5.69 3.54
CA VAL A 26 -10.10 -6.43 3.83
C VAL A 26 -9.60 -6.08 5.24
N TYR A 27 -9.61 -4.80 5.61
CA TYR A 27 -9.20 -4.35 6.95
C TYR A 27 -10.02 -5.01 8.07
N TYR A 28 -11.35 -5.02 7.92
CA TYR A 28 -12.24 -5.67 8.90
C TYR A 28 -12.03 -7.20 8.99
N ARG A 29 -11.68 -7.86 7.87
CA ARG A 29 -11.35 -9.30 7.89
C ARG A 29 -10.05 -9.62 8.62
N LEU A 30 -9.14 -8.66 8.69
CA LEU A 30 -7.84 -8.83 9.34
C LEU A 30 -7.92 -8.64 10.85
N GLU A 31 -8.95 -7.98 11.39
CA GLU A 31 -8.97 -7.52 12.79
C GLU A 31 -8.86 -8.67 13.81
N ASP A 32 -9.43 -9.85 13.49
CA ASP A 32 -9.50 -11.03 14.38
C ASP A 32 -8.39 -12.09 14.19
N LYS A 33 -7.42 -11.88 13.27
CA LYS A 33 -6.33 -12.85 13.04
C LYS A 33 -4.97 -12.25 13.33
N ASP A 34 -4.11 -13.01 14.03
CA ASP A 34 -2.71 -12.64 14.27
C ASP A 34 -1.83 -12.76 13.02
N THR A 35 -2.37 -13.36 11.96
CA THR A 35 -1.67 -13.62 10.70
C THR A 35 -2.45 -13.08 9.52
N MET A 36 -1.72 -12.75 8.46
CA MET A 36 -2.25 -12.27 7.19
C MET A 36 -1.56 -12.97 6.02
N THR A 37 -2.28 -13.13 4.92
CA THR A 37 -1.74 -13.67 3.66
C THR A 37 -0.82 -12.65 2.98
N SER A 38 0.03 -13.10 2.05
CA SER A 38 0.86 -12.20 1.23
C SER A 38 0.04 -11.14 0.48
N ALA A 39 -1.14 -11.51 -0.03
CA ALA A 39 -2.05 -10.59 -0.70
C ALA A 39 -2.58 -9.50 0.25
N GLU A 40 -2.93 -9.88 1.48
CA GLU A 40 -3.36 -8.94 2.51
C GLU A 40 -2.22 -8.05 2.99
N ALA A 41 -1.03 -8.63 3.20
CA ALA A 41 0.16 -7.89 3.62
C ALA A 41 0.60 -6.86 2.58
N SER A 42 0.57 -7.24 1.31
CA SER A 42 0.92 -6.34 0.21
C SER A 42 -0.11 -5.22 0.06
N ALA A 43 -1.39 -5.51 0.28
CA ALA A 43 -2.42 -4.47 0.31
C ALA A 43 -2.18 -3.46 1.45
N GLU A 44 -1.88 -3.90 2.67
CA GLU A 44 -1.64 -3.02 3.81
C GLU A 44 -0.44 -2.07 3.57
N ILE A 45 0.68 -2.61 3.06
CA ILE A 45 1.88 -1.82 2.74
C ILE A 45 1.62 -0.82 1.61
N ASN A 46 0.95 -1.25 0.54
CA ASN A 46 0.59 -0.37 -0.56
C ASN A 46 -0.35 0.75 -0.11
N MET A 47 -1.28 0.46 0.81
CA MET A 47 -2.19 1.44 1.36
C MET A 47 -1.46 2.49 2.19
N ALA A 48 -0.54 2.08 3.06
CA ALA A 48 0.27 3.00 3.83
C ALA A 48 1.11 3.93 2.92
N ALA A 49 1.77 3.38 1.91
CA ALA A 49 2.51 4.18 0.94
C ALA A 49 1.59 5.13 0.14
N PHE A 50 0.42 4.66 -0.29
CA PHE A 50 -0.55 5.49 -1.01
C PHE A 50 -1.08 6.64 -0.16
N PHE A 51 -1.49 6.38 1.08
CA PHE A 51 -1.97 7.42 1.99
C PHE A 51 -0.89 8.46 2.29
N ALA A 52 0.36 8.02 2.47
CA ALA A 52 1.47 8.94 2.67
C ALA A 52 1.66 9.86 1.45
N VAL A 53 1.69 9.29 0.24
CA VAL A 53 1.83 10.06 -1.01
C VAL A 53 0.64 11.01 -1.25
N VAL A 54 -0.57 10.61 -0.87
CA VAL A 54 -1.77 11.47 -0.97
C VAL A 54 -1.71 12.61 0.06
N ALA A 55 -1.18 12.36 1.25
CA ALA A 55 -1.02 13.35 2.31
C ALA A 55 0.05 14.42 1.99
N LEU A 56 1.00 14.11 1.10
CA LEU A 56 2.01 15.09 0.67
C LEU A 56 1.38 16.32 0.00
N PRO A 57 1.97 17.52 0.15
CA PRO A 57 1.51 18.73 -0.53
C PRO A 57 1.62 18.61 -2.06
N SER A 58 0.67 19.23 -2.77
CA SER A 58 0.49 19.13 -4.22
C SER A 58 1.64 19.71 -5.06
N SER A 59 2.57 20.46 -4.44
CA SER A 59 3.81 20.94 -5.07
C SER A 59 4.76 19.81 -5.49
N LEU A 60 4.66 18.64 -4.85
CA LEU A 60 5.44 17.43 -5.16
C LEU A 60 4.81 16.53 -6.24
N ALA A 61 3.74 16.98 -6.90
CA ALA A 61 2.98 16.18 -7.87
C ALA A 61 3.79 15.67 -9.07
N HIS A 62 4.96 16.25 -9.36
CA HIS A 62 5.81 15.86 -10.48
C HIS A 62 6.57 14.52 -10.28
N SER A 63 6.69 14.00 -9.06
CA SER A 63 7.40 12.74 -8.77
C SER A 63 6.51 11.60 -8.27
N ARG A 64 5.18 11.80 -8.21
CA ARG A 64 4.19 10.83 -7.70
C ARG A 64 3.90 9.72 -8.71
N SER A 65 4.91 8.94 -9.07
CA SER A 65 4.67 7.75 -9.87
C SER A 65 4.08 6.67 -8.99
N ILE A 66 2.78 6.40 -9.13
CA ILE A 66 2.04 5.31 -8.48
C ILE A 66 2.71 3.93 -8.72
N LEU A 67 3.59 3.84 -9.72
CA LEU A 67 4.43 2.68 -10.03
C LEU A 67 5.44 2.32 -8.92
N THR A 68 5.70 3.20 -7.93
CA THR A 68 6.59 2.89 -6.80
C THR A 68 5.91 2.09 -5.67
N LEU A 69 4.58 1.98 -5.68
CA LEU A 69 3.84 1.18 -4.71
C LEU A 69 4.24 -0.31 -4.76
N PRO A 70 4.20 -1.00 -5.92
CA PRO A 70 4.64 -2.40 -5.98
C PRO A 70 6.11 -2.60 -5.59
N LEU A 71 6.97 -1.59 -5.77
CA LEU A 71 8.36 -1.60 -5.31
C LEU A 71 8.46 -1.60 -3.78
N MET A 72 7.57 -0.92 -3.06
CA MET A 72 7.51 -0.94 -1.59
C MET A 72 7.21 -2.35 -1.08
N THR A 73 6.26 -3.06 -1.71
CA THR A 73 5.92 -4.43 -1.31
C THR A 73 7.07 -5.41 -1.55
N ILE A 74 7.77 -5.26 -2.68
CA ILE A 74 8.96 -6.08 -2.98
C ILE A 74 10.08 -5.77 -1.99
N ALA A 75 10.33 -4.49 -1.71
CA ALA A 75 11.35 -4.06 -0.75
C ALA A 75 11.05 -4.56 0.68
N ALA A 76 9.78 -4.63 1.06
CA ALA A 76 9.34 -5.19 2.33
C ALA A 76 9.58 -6.71 2.47
N GLY A 77 9.97 -7.40 1.39
CA GLY A 77 10.22 -8.84 1.38
C GLY A 77 8.98 -9.67 1.08
N LEU A 78 7.91 -9.07 0.57
CA LEU A 78 6.75 -9.81 0.09
C LEU A 78 7.00 -10.31 -1.34
N PRO A 79 6.66 -11.57 -1.66
CA PRO A 79 6.80 -12.08 -3.01
C PRO A 79 5.88 -11.31 -3.96
N GLU A 80 6.31 -11.18 -5.23
CA GLU A 80 5.42 -10.69 -6.28
C GLU A 80 4.14 -11.54 -6.31
N PRO A 81 2.96 -10.93 -6.54
CA PRO A 81 1.70 -11.66 -6.58
C PRO A 81 1.73 -12.64 -7.76
N LYS A 82 2.09 -13.90 -7.48
CA LYS A 82 1.97 -14.98 -8.46
C LYS A 82 0.52 -15.43 -8.47
N VAL A 83 -0.07 -15.41 -9.67
CA VAL A 83 -1.47 -15.78 -9.95
C VAL A 83 -1.78 -17.24 -9.54
N ASP A 84 -0.75 -18.06 -9.33
CA ASP A 84 -0.85 -19.51 -9.12
C ASP A 84 -0.68 -19.97 -7.65
N GLU A 85 -0.70 -19.08 -6.65
CA GLU A 85 -0.53 -19.46 -5.23
C GLU A 85 -1.83 -20.05 -4.61
N ALA A 86 -2.45 -21.02 -5.30
CA ALA A 86 -3.65 -21.73 -4.86
C ALA A 86 -3.37 -22.90 -3.88
N ILE A 87 -2.10 -23.21 -3.58
CA ILE A 87 -1.72 -24.45 -2.89
C ILE A 87 -1.33 -24.22 -1.42
N ALA A 88 -0.82 -23.03 -1.04
CA ALA A 88 -0.67 -22.60 0.34
C ALA A 88 -0.32 -21.09 0.37
N PRO A 89 -1.25 -20.19 0.75
CA PRO A 89 -0.94 -18.77 0.81
C PRO A 89 0.17 -18.54 1.82
N SER A 90 1.21 -17.82 1.43
CA SER A 90 2.27 -17.40 2.35
C SER A 90 1.67 -16.52 3.45
N LEU A 91 1.87 -16.91 4.70
CA LEU A 91 1.37 -16.21 5.89
C LEU A 91 2.47 -15.37 6.53
N TYR A 92 2.07 -14.25 7.11
CA TYR A 92 2.93 -13.27 7.78
C TYR A 92 2.28 -12.84 9.09
N PHE A 93 3.08 -12.47 10.08
CA PHE A 93 2.57 -11.88 11.32
C PHE A 93 1.98 -10.50 11.04
N LYS A 94 0.71 -10.32 11.44
CA LYS A 94 -0.02 -9.06 11.21
C LYS A 94 0.65 -7.87 11.88
N THR A 95 1.21 -8.06 13.08
CA THR A 95 1.91 -7.03 13.83
C THR A 95 3.14 -6.52 13.11
N ASP A 96 3.90 -7.41 12.48
CA ASP A 96 5.13 -7.05 11.77
C ASP A 96 4.82 -6.30 10.49
N VAL A 97 3.76 -6.72 9.77
CA VAL A 97 3.31 -6.01 8.58
C VAL A 97 2.76 -4.63 8.93
N LYS A 98 1.94 -4.50 9.97
CA LYS A 98 1.45 -3.18 10.42
C LYS A 98 2.58 -2.25 10.84
N ARG A 99 3.55 -2.75 11.63
CA ARG A 99 4.73 -1.96 12.00
C ARG A 99 5.53 -1.52 10.77
N CYS A 100 5.64 -2.38 9.76
CA CYS A 100 6.28 -2.02 8.50
C CYS A 100 5.52 -0.91 7.77
N ALA A 101 4.20 -1.07 7.62
CA ALA A 101 3.32 -0.10 6.98
C ALA A 101 3.41 1.27 7.67
N ASP A 102 3.35 1.31 9.00
CA ASP A 102 3.48 2.54 9.80
C ASP A 102 4.85 3.21 9.60
N SER A 103 5.92 2.42 9.52
CA SER A 103 7.29 2.91 9.29
C SER A 103 7.43 3.55 7.90
N ILE A 104 6.87 2.92 6.86
CA ILE A 104 6.85 3.45 5.49
C ILE A 104 6.06 4.76 5.46
N PHE A 105 4.85 4.76 6.02
CA PHE A 105 3.98 5.94 6.07
C PHE A 105 4.68 7.12 6.75
N SER A 106 5.21 6.88 7.95
CA SER A 106 5.89 7.90 8.74
C SER A 106 7.13 8.42 8.04
N SER A 107 7.91 7.53 7.42
CA SER A 107 9.13 7.92 6.71
C SER A 107 8.83 8.83 5.52
N ILE A 108 7.80 8.50 4.73
CA ILE A 108 7.39 9.34 3.60
C ILE A 108 6.84 10.68 4.08
N LEU A 109 5.98 10.66 5.11
CA LEU A 109 5.33 11.88 5.60
C LEU A 109 6.30 12.84 6.29
N LEU A 110 7.30 12.33 7.01
CA LEU A 110 8.26 13.15 7.74
C LEU A 110 9.36 13.73 6.85
N THR A 111 9.72 13.04 5.76
CA THR A 111 10.79 13.49 4.86
C THR A 111 10.28 14.12 3.58
N ASP A 112 8.96 14.09 3.35
CA ASP A 112 8.31 14.41 2.09
C ASP A 112 8.91 13.65 0.88
N ASN A 113 9.51 12.47 1.13
CA ASN A 113 10.26 11.73 0.12
C ASN A 113 9.87 10.23 0.07
N LEU A 114 9.51 9.78 -1.13
CA LEU A 114 9.18 8.39 -1.46
C LEU A 114 10.37 7.44 -1.26
N ASP A 115 11.60 7.89 -1.51
CA ASP A 115 12.80 7.06 -1.36
C ASP A 115 13.02 6.67 0.11
N SER A 116 12.67 7.55 1.04
CA SER A 116 12.70 7.25 2.48
C SER A 116 11.72 6.14 2.83
N GLY A 117 10.54 6.13 2.21
CA GLY A 117 9.59 5.02 2.34
C GLY A 117 10.13 3.71 1.78
N LEU A 118 10.84 3.75 0.65
CA LEU A 118 11.42 2.55 0.04
C LEU A 118 12.53 1.95 0.92
N ILE A 119 13.35 2.81 1.54
CA ILE A 119 14.36 2.39 2.52
C ILE A 119 13.70 1.78 3.75
N ALA A 120 12.65 2.42 4.27
CA ALA A 120 11.87 1.90 5.39
C ALA A 120 11.27 0.53 5.06
N ALA A 121 10.70 0.36 3.88
CA ALA A 121 10.22 -0.94 3.39
C ALA A 121 11.34 -1.97 3.35
N GLY A 122 12.49 -1.63 2.76
CA GLY A 122 13.69 -2.49 2.72
C GLY A 122 14.21 -2.95 4.08
N SER A 123 13.94 -2.17 5.13
CA SER A 123 14.34 -2.49 6.50
C SER A 123 13.41 -3.50 7.19
N CYS A 124 12.15 -3.63 6.75
CA CYS A 124 11.15 -4.48 7.39
C CYS A 124 11.48 -5.97 7.27
N LYS A 125 11.95 -6.41 6.10
CA LYS A 125 12.33 -7.81 5.78
C LYS A 125 11.33 -8.82 6.36
N LEU A 126 10.07 -8.72 5.96
CA LEU A 126 8.98 -9.53 6.50
C LEU A 126 9.28 -11.02 6.32
N LYS A 127 9.22 -11.77 7.43
CA LYS A 127 9.48 -13.21 7.44
C LYS A 127 8.17 -13.96 7.22
N LYS A 128 8.21 -14.93 6.30
CA LYS A 128 7.15 -15.91 6.11
C LYS A 128 7.07 -16.84 7.33
N LEU A 129 5.84 -17.18 7.72
CA LEU A 129 5.50 -18.19 8.72
C LEU A 129 5.62 -19.62 8.18
#